data_AF-A0A0F9V7B8-F1
#
_entry.id   AF-A0A0F9V7B8-F1
#
_cell.length_a   1.000
_cell.length_b   1.000
_cell.length_c   1.000
_cell.angle_alpha   90.00
_cell.angle_beta   90.00
_cell.angle_gamma   90.00
#
_symmetry.space_group_name_H-M   'P 1'
#
loop_
_entity.id
_entity.type
_entity.pdbx_description
1 polymer ?
#
loop_
_entity_poly.entity_id
_entity_poly.type
_entity_poly.pdbx_seq_one_letter_code
_entity_poly.pdbx_strand_id
1 'polypeptide(L)' 'MDRVFAWDHQHSQVVYRIPGHHHEDGRDDSDLSPVWLPADESDLPEGISVEDLRKVDVKS' A
#
# COMPACT_ATOMS: atom_id res chain seq x y z
N MET A 1 -13.14 -2.21 5.88
CA MET A 1 -12.42 -2.21 4.58
C MET A 1 -11.04 -2.74 4.85
N ASP A 2 -10.61 -3.74 4.09
CA ASP A 2 -9.34 -4.42 4.35
C ASP A 2 -8.20 -3.67 3.66
N ARG A 3 -7.17 -3.32 4.43
CA ARG A 3 -5.95 -2.71 3.91
C ARG A 3 -5.15 -3.79 3.19
N VAL A 4 -4.70 -3.49 1.98
CA VAL A 4 -3.76 -4.34 1.25
C VAL A 4 -2.38 -3.73 1.40
N PHE A 5 -1.46 -4.45 2.04
CA PHE A 5 -0.08 -4.01 2.23
C PHE A 5 0.81 -4.48 1.09
N ALA A 6 1.81 -3.67 0.76
CA ALA A 6 2.83 -3.95 -0.24
C ALA A 6 4.17 -3.29 0.16
N TRP A 7 5.25 -3.71 -0.50
CA TRP A 7 6.56 -3.11 -0.36
C TRP A 7 6.86 -2.23 -1.56
N ASP A 8 7.00 -0.93 -1.34
CA ASP A 8 7.54 -0.01 -2.33
C ASP A 8 9.06 -0.14 -2.36
N HIS A 9 9.55 -0.87 -3.35
CA HIS A 9 10.98 -1.15 -3.47
C HIS A 9 11.79 0.02 -4.02
N GLN A 10 11.15 1.04 -4.60
CA GLN A 10 11.85 2.22 -5.09
C GLN A 10 12.26 3.14 -3.94
N HIS A 11 11.34 3.34 -2.99
CA HIS A 11 11.57 4.16 -1.80
C HIS A 11 11.97 3.34 -0.56
N SER A 12 11.99 2.00 -0.68
CA SER A 12 12.30 1.07 0.41
C SER A 12 11.41 1.30 1.64
N GLN A 13 10.09 1.24 1.43
CA GLN A 13 9.11 1.46 2.50
C GLN A 13 7.86 0.57 2.36
N VAL A 14 7.16 0.34 3.48
CA VAL A 14 5.85 -0.30 3.47
C VAL A 14 4.80 0.71 3.01
N VAL A 15 3.88 0.23 2.19
CA VAL A 15 2.72 1.00 1.74
C VAL A 15 1.46 0.16 1.87
N TYR A 16 0.32 0.82 1.97
CA TYR A 16 -0.98 0.16 1.92
C TYR A 16 -1.92 0.88 0.95
N ARG A 17 -2.89 0.14 0.44
CA ARG A 17 -4.04 0.69 -0.30
C ARG A 17 -5.34 0.16 0.27
N ILE A 18 -6.43 0.84 -0.04
CA ILE A 18 -7.78 0.39 0.29
C ILE A 18 -8.55 0.28 -1.03
N PRO A 19 -8.74 -0.94 -1.56
CA PRO A 19 -9.46 -1.19 -2.81
C PRO A 19 -10.82 -0.48 -2.88
N GLY A 20 -11.00 0.38 -3.88
CA GLY A 20 -12.25 1.12 -4.12
C GLY A 20 -12.51 2.27 -3.14
N HIS A 21 -11.50 2.68 -2.38
CA HIS A 21 -11.60 3.83 -1.48
C HIS A 21 -11.42 5.14 -2.25
N HIS A 22 -12.31 6.10 -1.97
CA HIS A 22 -12.17 7.48 -2.42
C HIS A 22 -11.36 8.26 -1.39
N HIS A 23 -10.17 8.70 -1.78
CA HIS A 23 -9.28 9.46 -0.91
C HIS A 23 -9.69 10.95 -0.87
N GLU A 24 -9.38 11.63 0.23
CA GLU A 24 -9.76 13.04 0.44
C GLU A 24 -9.10 14.00 -0.56
N ASP A 25 -8.02 13.57 -1.22
CA ASP A 25 -7.34 14.29 -2.29
C ASP A 25 -8.02 14.14 -3.67
N GLY A 26 -9.18 13.48 -3.72
CA GLY A 26 -9.98 13.25 -4.93
C GLY A 26 -9.48 12.09 -5.79
N ARG A 27 -8.50 11.30 -5.33
CA ARG A 27 -8.07 10.09 -6.02
C ARG A 27 -8.93 8.90 -5.63
N ASP A 28 -9.36 8.14 -6.62
CA ASP A 28 -10.02 6.85 -6.45
C ASP A 28 -9.02 5.72 -6.58
N ASP A 29 -8.93 4.89 -5.56
CA ASP A 29 -8.14 3.67 -5.62
C ASP A 29 -8.81 2.64 -6.55
N SER A 30 -8.12 2.27 -7.63
CA SER A 30 -8.58 1.29 -8.61
C SER A 30 -7.43 0.38 -9.06
N ASP A 31 -7.74 -0.77 -9.67
CA ASP A 31 -6.69 -1.67 -10.15
C ASP A 31 -5.83 -1.07 -11.28
N LEU A 32 -6.36 -0.10 -12.01
CA LEU A 32 -5.64 0.63 -13.06
C LEU A 32 -4.82 1.80 -12.52
N SER A 33 -5.31 2.43 -11.44
CA SER A 33 -4.67 3.56 -10.77
C SER A 33 -4.70 3.33 -9.26
N PRO A 34 -3.84 2.43 -8.74
CA PRO A 34 -3.80 2.15 -7.31
C PRO A 34 -3.22 3.34 -6.55
N VAL A 35 -3.84 3.69 -5.43
CA VAL A 35 -3.40 4.74 -4.52
C VAL A 35 -2.72 4.09 -3.34
N TRP A 36 -1.39 4.11 -3.36
CA TRP A 36 -0.56 3.62 -2.27
C TRP A 36 -0.28 4.74 -1.27
N LEU A 37 -0.51 4.47 0.01
CA LEU A 37 -0.23 5.36 1.12
C LEU A 37 0.92 4.79 1.97
N PRO A 38 1.82 5.61 2.52
CA PRO A 38 2.84 5.15 3.44
C PRO A 38 2.24 4.41 4.65
N ALA A 39 2.89 3.32 5.06
CA ALA A 39 2.63 2.59 6.30
C ALA A 39 3.95 2.21 6.97
N ASP A 40 3.88 1.87 8.24
CA ASP A 40 5.01 1.33 8.99
C ASP A 40 4.99 -0.20 9.00
N GLU A 41 6.15 -0.83 9.18
CA GLU A 41 6.25 -2.28 9.35
C GLU A 41 5.44 -2.78 10.57
N SER A 42 5.28 -1.93 11.59
CA SER A 42 4.45 -2.24 12.77
C SER A 42 2.95 -2.27 12.48
N ASP A 43 2.51 -1.75 11.32
CA ASP A 43 1.10 -1.82 10.90
C ASP A 43 0.76 -3.15 10.23
N LEU A 44 1.77 -3.98 9.93
CA LEU A 44 1.57 -5.26 9.28
C LEU A 44 0.79 -6.23 10.20
N PRO A 45 -0.06 -7.10 9.62
CA PRO A 45 -0.73 -8.14 10.38
C PRO A 45 0.29 -9.06 11.09
N GLU A 46 -0.10 -9.61 12.24
CA GLU A 46 0.76 -10.54 12.98
C GLU A 46 1.22 -11.71 12.09
N GLY A 47 2.53 -11.99 12.13
CA GLY A 47 3.15 -13.05 11.35
C GLY A 47 3.43 -12.70 9.89
N ILE A 48 3.15 -11.47 9.45
CA ILE A 48 3.54 -10.96 8.13
C ILE A 48 4.78 -10.06 8.28
N SER A 49 5.80 -10.33 7.47
CA SER A 49 7.00 -9.51 7.38
C SER A 49 7.07 -8.76 6.06
N VAL A 50 7.99 -7.81 5.94
CA VAL A 50 8.25 -7.09 4.67
C VAL A 50 8.60 -8.05 3.53
N GLU A 51 9.25 -9.18 3.84
CA GLU A 51 9.67 -10.17 2.86
C GLU A 51 8.49 -10.91 2.22
N ASP A 52 7.35 -10.96 2.93
CA ASP A 52 6.10 -11.56 2.46
C ASP A 52 5.29 -10.60 1.57
N LEU A 53 5.66 -9.32 1.53
CA LEU A 53 4.92 -8.29 0.81
C LEU A 53 5.20 -8.35 -0.70
N ARG A 54 4.13 -8.17 -1.48
CA ARG A 54 4.26 -7.94 -2.93
C ARG A 54 5.04 -6.66 -3.17
N LYS A 55 6.05 -6.73 -4.04
CA LYS A 55 6.79 -5.54 -4.50
C LYS A 55 5.96 -4.73 -5.48
N VAL A 56 5.94 -3.42 -5.30
CA VAL A 56 5.26 -2.45 -6.17
C VAL A 56 6.19 -1.27 -6.48
N ASP A 57 5.88 -0.58 -7.58
CA ASP A 57 6.49 0.70 -7.95
C ASP A 57 5.47 1.81 -7.66
N VAL A 58 5.69 2.60 -6.61
CA VAL A 58 4.83 3.75 -6.31
C VAL A 58 5.40 4.97 -7.01
N LYS A 59 4.61 5.54 -7.93
CA LYS A 59 4.97 6.81 -8.56
C LYS A 59 4.63 7.96 -7.62
N SER A 60 5.65 8.75 -7.29
CA SER A 60 5.54 10.00 -6.53
C SER A 60 4.77 11.08 -7.28
#